data_AF-A0A8T0M6V5-F1
#
_entry.id   AF-A0A8T0M6V5-F1
#
_cell.length_a   1.000
_cell.length_b   1.000
_cell.length_c   1.000
_cell.angle_alpha   90.00
_cell.angle_beta   90.00
_cell.angle_gamma   90.00
#
_symmetry.space_group_name_H-M   'P 1'
#
loop_
_entity.id
_entity.type
_entity.pdbx_description
1 polymer ?
#
loop_
_entity_poly.entity_id
_entity_poly.type
_entity_poly.pdbx_seq_one_letter_code
_entity_poly.pdbx_strand_id
1 'polypeptide(L)'
;MTTSTTTTLAEPLMSTNYSLRASYYCLNATGEVPETTATNPTHPKAQKPSKTTEKASEVQVTGNAVQVPRLKLSELNWKNRSRFLEMMECHSFVVLTDLGESLERVHDQVLQDFDTFFTSDDDDWKNECISKQIYRNENKTPMWYCGYEHTSVRDCFRVACGDMSRLVWPSPEFKDHWLSLQRRMEKICDRALSLTVGYEIAPSHARSDENFSVCYGLHYPNIQGSGQSETENVFEHVDPSLYVVEPVPSVEGLDVYDPHSKQWLKAEKVCVPGKEIVLFCGKALARATEGRIPGTLHRASYKKHFALYLATVVNEAKENWGINFAYASLFNEANSKAWKFPEPQEACHFSIATQSDMLTLLRKQLDMLGLQDVLISGAEQKNPGESLFTLTTVIADVLPGVDSIGKFNAHGSDSLTPYTGMERDKFEVLTSKKRPTWDFQYADEDTTGLTMAENIVRDINEMKLAAFVCRQWGGGDHAI
;
A
#
# COMPACT_ATOMS: atom_id res chain seq x y z
N MET A 1 -2.04 -14.85 -73.66
CA MET A 1 -2.32 -13.78 -72.69
C MET A 1 -3.38 -14.31 -71.74
N THR A 2 -2.93 -14.81 -70.60
CA THR A 2 -3.74 -15.41 -69.54
C THR A 2 -3.31 -14.73 -68.26
N THR A 3 -4.17 -13.90 -67.67
CA THR A 3 -3.95 -13.33 -66.34
C THR A 3 -5.17 -13.65 -65.49
N SER A 4 -5.00 -14.71 -64.72
CA SER A 4 -5.74 -14.98 -63.49
C SER A 4 -5.24 -14.01 -62.43
N THR A 5 -6.13 -13.28 -61.76
CA THR A 5 -5.79 -12.50 -60.57
C THR A 5 -6.62 -13.01 -59.40
N THR A 6 -5.94 -13.85 -58.63
CA THR A 6 -6.26 -14.34 -57.29
C THR A 6 -6.55 -13.18 -56.35
N THR A 7 -7.71 -13.18 -55.69
CA THR A 7 -7.98 -12.31 -54.54
C THR A 7 -7.46 -13.02 -53.29
N THR A 8 -6.31 -12.55 -52.80
CA THR A 8 -5.70 -13.00 -51.54
C THR A 8 -6.52 -12.47 -50.37
N LEU A 9 -7.05 -13.38 -49.56
CA LEU A 9 -7.54 -13.09 -48.21
C LEU A 9 -6.36 -12.57 -47.38
N ALA A 10 -6.52 -11.38 -46.79
CA ALA A 10 -5.57 -10.89 -45.80
C ALA A 10 -5.72 -11.72 -44.51
N GLU A 11 -4.64 -12.39 -44.11
CA GLU A 11 -4.52 -13.04 -42.80
C GLU A 11 -4.56 -12.01 -41.67
N PRO A 12 -5.21 -12.28 -40.52
CA PRO A 12 -5.15 -11.40 -39.36
C PRO A 12 -3.80 -11.55 -38.67
N LEU A 13 -3.03 -10.47 -38.66
CA LEU A 13 -1.79 -10.32 -37.90
C LEU A 13 -2.10 -10.06 -36.40
N MET A 14 -2.66 -11.04 -35.69
CA MET A 14 -2.62 -11.11 -34.22
C MET A 14 -2.76 -12.57 -33.78
N SER A 15 -1.68 -13.15 -33.24
CA SER A 15 -1.72 -14.47 -32.61
C SER A 15 -2.61 -14.45 -31.37
N THR A 16 -3.61 -15.33 -31.35
CA THR A 16 -4.72 -15.44 -30.38
C THR A 16 -4.36 -16.03 -29.00
N ASN A 17 -3.13 -15.81 -28.51
CA ASN A 17 -2.71 -16.30 -27.19
C ASN A 17 -2.99 -15.24 -26.12
N TYR A 18 -3.99 -15.45 -25.26
CA TYR A 18 -4.41 -14.49 -24.24
C TYR A 18 -4.15 -15.00 -22.81
N SER A 19 -3.58 -14.14 -21.95
CA SER A 19 -3.49 -14.35 -20.49
C SER A 19 -4.37 -13.32 -19.78
N LEU A 20 -5.36 -13.84 -19.03
CA LEU A 20 -6.24 -13.08 -18.14
C LEU A 20 -5.74 -13.23 -16.69
N ARG A 21 -5.96 -12.24 -15.83
CA ARG A 21 -5.68 -12.39 -14.40
C ARG A 21 -6.94 -12.04 -13.60
N ALA A 22 -7.21 -12.76 -12.52
CA ALA A 22 -8.18 -12.36 -11.50
C ALA A 22 -7.46 -12.44 -10.16
N SER A 23 -7.44 -11.35 -9.40
CA SER A 23 -6.82 -11.31 -8.08
C SER A 23 -7.89 -11.02 -7.02
N TYR A 24 -7.68 -11.51 -5.81
CA TYR A 24 -8.60 -11.37 -4.69
C TYR A 24 -7.81 -11.19 -3.39
N TYR A 25 -8.25 -10.27 -2.51
CA TYR A 25 -7.64 -9.95 -1.22
C TYR A 25 -8.65 -10.18 -0.07
N CYS A 26 -8.33 -11.09 0.86
CA CYS A 26 -8.97 -11.19 2.17
C CYS A 26 -8.01 -10.63 3.22
N LEU A 27 -8.49 -9.72 4.06
CA LEU A 27 -7.77 -9.14 5.18
C LEU A 27 -8.70 -9.23 6.39
N ASN A 28 -8.24 -9.80 7.49
CA ASN A 28 -9.05 -9.92 8.70
C ASN A 28 -8.91 -8.67 9.57
N ALA A 29 -10.03 -8.21 10.14
CA ALA A 29 -10.08 -7.18 11.18
C ALA A 29 -10.92 -7.72 12.33
N THR A 30 -10.26 -8.21 13.38
CA THR A 30 -10.94 -8.55 14.63
C THR A 30 -11.23 -7.27 15.40
N GLY A 31 -12.52 -7.00 15.65
CA GLY A 31 -12.97 -5.90 16.50
C GLY A 31 -14.50 -5.80 16.52
N GLU A 32 -15.11 -6.29 17.61
CA GLU A 32 -16.55 -6.33 17.82
C GLU A 32 -17.22 -4.94 17.90
N VAL A 33 -18.53 -4.92 17.58
CA VAL A 33 -19.45 -3.76 17.61
C VAL A 33 -19.95 -3.48 19.05
N PRO A 34 -20.25 -2.22 19.39
CA PRO A 34 -21.62 -1.95 19.88
C PRO A 34 -22.34 -0.79 19.16
N GLU A 35 -23.66 -0.94 19.04
CA GLU A 35 -24.65 0.01 18.50
C GLU A 35 -24.76 1.31 19.32
N THR A 36 -25.20 2.43 18.71
CA THR A 36 -26.33 3.28 19.17
C THR A 36 -26.63 4.51 18.28
N THR A 37 -27.86 4.52 17.75
CA THR A 37 -28.87 5.60 17.57
C THR A 37 -28.51 7.10 17.37
N ALA A 38 -28.94 7.61 16.20
CA ALA A 38 -29.92 8.70 15.97
C ALA A 38 -29.53 10.20 15.85
N THR A 39 -30.00 10.78 14.72
CA THR A 39 -30.57 12.13 14.45
C THR A 39 -29.72 13.27 13.86
N ASN A 40 -30.15 13.68 12.66
CA ASN A 40 -29.92 14.93 11.89
C ASN A 40 -31.07 15.94 12.22
N PRO A 41 -31.21 17.17 11.64
CA PRO A 41 -30.30 18.10 10.90
C PRO A 41 -30.54 19.62 11.20
N THR A 42 -29.90 20.54 10.44
CA THR A 42 -30.34 21.88 9.89
C THR A 42 -29.59 23.20 10.23
N HIS A 43 -28.81 23.70 9.23
CA HIS A 43 -28.75 25.04 8.52
C HIS A 43 -29.21 26.40 9.18
N PRO A 44 -28.96 27.63 8.60
CA PRO A 44 -27.90 28.20 7.71
C PRO A 44 -27.46 29.72 7.93
N LYS A 45 -26.37 30.14 7.24
CA LYS A 45 -26.07 31.40 6.47
C LYS A 45 -25.72 32.81 7.07
N ALA A 46 -24.77 33.45 6.33
CA ALA A 46 -24.56 34.89 5.96
C ALA A 46 -23.61 35.76 6.85
N GLN A 47 -22.77 36.71 6.39
CA GLN A 47 -22.10 37.11 5.13
C GLN A 47 -21.03 38.23 5.42
N LYS A 48 -20.10 38.47 4.48
CA LYS A 48 -18.87 39.34 4.38
C LYS A 48 -19.08 40.89 4.54
N PRO A 49 -18.03 41.76 4.70
CA PRO A 49 -17.10 42.19 3.61
C PRO A 49 -15.63 42.59 4.01
N SER A 50 -14.59 42.16 3.27
CA SER A 50 -13.82 42.86 2.20
C SER A 50 -12.72 43.85 2.65
N LYS A 51 -11.45 43.55 2.32
CA LYS A 51 -10.52 44.46 1.60
C LYS A 51 -9.33 43.70 1.00
N THR A 52 -8.95 44.17 -0.18
CA THR A 52 -8.22 43.51 -1.26
C THR A 52 -6.75 43.92 -1.28
N THR A 53 -5.82 42.96 -1.49
CA THR A 53 -4.59 43.19 -2.26
C THR A 53 -4.09 41.87 -2.87
N GLU A 54 -4.07 41.79 -4.20
CA GLU A 54 -3.42 40.75 -5.01
C GLU A 54 -1.88 40.87 -4.88
N LYS A 55 -1.01 39.85 -4.93
CA LYS A 55 -0.91 38.77 -5.94
C LYS A 55 0.18 37.76 -5.54
N ALA A 56 -0.13 36.46 -5.56
CA ALA A 56 0.69 35.36 -6.07
C ALA A 56 -0.26 34.17 -6.20
N SER A 57 -0.57 33.76 -7.42
CA SER A 57 -1.76 32.95 -7.72
C SER A 57 -1.63 31.51 -7.21
N GLU A 58 -2.17 31.25 -6.01
CA GLU A 58 -2.69 29.94 -5.63
C GLU A 58 -3.80 29.56 -6.62
N VAL A 59 -3.62 28.45 -7.34
CA VAL A 59 -4.75 27.78 -7.99
C VAL A 59 -5.63 27.29 -6.85
N GLN A 60 -6.74 28.01 -6.60
CA GLN A 60 -7.85 27.50 -5.82
C GLN A 60 -8.34 26.23 -6.51
N VAL A 61 -7.89 25.07 -6.04
CA VAL A 61 -8.56 23.80 -6.28
C VAL A 61 -9.88 23.90 -5.52
N THR A 62 -10.88 24.47 -6.20
CA THR A 62 -12.27 24.19 -5.89
C THR A 62 -12.39 22.67 -5.81
N GLY A 63 -12.92 22.18 -4.69
CA GLY A 63 -13.04 20.75 -4.41
C GLY A 63 -13.91 20.07 -5.47
N ASN A 64 -13.28 19.62 -6.55
CA ASN A 64 -13.80 18.53 -7.33
C ASN A 64 -13.45 17.26 -6.57
N ALA A 65 -14.46 16.60 -6.01
CA ALA A 65 -14.30 15.23 -5.53
C ALA A 65 -13.59 14.42 -6.63
N VAL A 66 -12.56 13.66 -6.27
CA VAL A 66 -11.82 12.83 -7.22
C VAL A 66 -12.81 11.95 -7.97
N GLN A 67 -12.93 12.18 -9.28
CA GLN A 67 -13.93 11.51 -10.09
C GLN A 67 -13.40 10.15 -10.52
N VAL A 68 -13.77 9.10 -9.78
CA VAL A 68 -13.40 7.73 -10.11
C VAL A 68 -14.14 7.28 -11.38
N PRO A 69 -13.45 6.71 -12.39
CA PRO A 69 -14.10 6.20 -13.59
C PRO A 69 -15.03 5.05 -13.24
N ARG A 70 -16.32 5.20 -13.50
CA ARG A 70 -17.37 4.27 -13.08
C ARG A 70 -18.26 3.87 -14.25
N LEU A 71 -18.56 2.58 -14.34
CA LEU A 71 -19.46 2.01 -15.34
C LEU A 71 -20.28 0.90 -14.68
N LYS A 72 -21.60 0.88 -14.89
CA LYS A 72 -22.40 -0.26 -14.43
C LYS A 72 -21.97 -1.52 -15.16
N LEU A 73 -21.96 -2.68 -14.50
CA LEU A 73 -21.60 -3.93 -15.15
C LEU A 73 -22.48 -4.22 -16.38
N SER A 74 -23.78 -3.92 -16.30
CA SER A 74 -24.71 -4.03 -17.43
C SER A 74 -24.39 -3.08 -18.60
N GLU A 75 -23.67 -1.99 -18.34
CA GLU A 75 -23.26 -1.02 -19.35
C GLU A 75 -21.95 -1.40 -20.06
N LEU A 76 -21.23 -2.42 -19.61
CA LEU A 76 -20.04 -2.96 -20.29
C LEU A 76 -20.45 -3.75 -21.55
N ASN A 77 -20.88 -3.02 -22.59
CA ASN A 77 -21.45 -3.57 -23.81
C ASN A 77 -21.15 -2.69 -25.03
N TRP A 78 -21.49 -3.17 -26.23
CA TRP A 78 -21.18 -2.50 -27.50
C TRP A 78 -21.77 -1.10 -27.63
N LYS A 79 -22.95 -0.84 -27.04
CA LYS A 79 -23.59 0.48 -27.07
C LYS A 79 -22.74 1.53 -26.35
N ASN A 80 -22.04 1.14 -25.29
CA ASN A 80 -21.19 2.04 -24.50
C ASN A 80 -19.70 1.86 -24.79
N ARG A 81 -19.32 1.19 -25.89
CA ARG A 81 -17.93 0.91 -26.23
C ARG A 81 -17.05 2.16 -26.18
N SER A 82 -17.47 3.25 -26.83
CA SER A 82 -16.66 4.48 -26.88
C SER A 82 -16.41 5.06 -25.48
N ARG A 83 -17.44 5.09 -24.62
CA ARG A 83 -17.33 5.56 -23.24
C ARG A 83 -16.39 4.68 -22.41
N PHE A 84 -16.49 3.36 -22.56
CA PHE A 84 -15.57 2.42 -21.90
C PHE A 84 -14.12 2.65 -22.33
N LEU A 85 -13.85 2.77 -23.63
CA LEU A 85 -12.50 3.01 -24.14
C LEU A 85 -11.95 4.36 -23.69
N GLU A 86 -12.76 5.41 -23.70
CA GLU A 86 -12.37 6.73 -23.18
C GLU A 86 -11.94 6.65 -21.71
N MET A 87 -12.69 5.93 -20.87
CA MET A 87 -12.31 5.71 -19.47
C MET A 87 -10.99 4.94 -19.35
N MET A 88 -10.82 3.86 -20.10
CA MET A 88 -9.60 3.04 -20.05
C MET A 88 -8.36 3.81 -20.56
N GLU A 89 -8.49 4.57 -21.65
CA GLU A 89 -7.40 5.38 -22.20
C GLU A 89 -7.02 6.53 -21.26
N CYS A 90 -8.01 7.12 -20.57
CA CYS A 90 -7.79 8.25 -19.67
C CYS A 90 -7.25 7.83 -18.30
N HIS A 91 -7.81 6.76 -17.72
CA HIS A 91 -7.58 6.38 -16.33
C HIS A 91 -6.83 5.05 -16.16
N SER A 92 -6.59 4.27 -17.21
CA SER A 92 -6.07 2.89 -17.17
C SER A 92 -6.97 1.83 -16.53
N PHE A 93 -7.98 2.22 -15.73
CA PHE A 93 -8.90 1.32 -15.05
C PHE A 93 -10.34 1.86 -15.08
N VAL A 94 -11.30 1.00 -14.74
CA VAL A 94 -12.70 1.39 -14.49
C VAL A 94 -13.26 0.62 -13.31
N VAL A 95 -14.05 1.28 -12.47
CA VAL A 95 -14.81 0.65 -11.40
C VAL A 95 -16.17 0.20 -11.94
N LEU A 96 -16.40 -1.11 -11.89
CA LEU A 96 -17.66 -1.74 -12.26
C LEU A 96 -18.61 -1.74 -11.06
N THR A 97 -19.79 -1.15 -11.26
CA THR A 97 -20.84 -1.03 -10.24
C THR A 97 -22.07 -1.85 -10.60
N ASP A 98 -23.05 -1.95 -9.71
CA ASP A 98 -24.30 -2.68 -9.95
C ASP A 98 -24.06 -4.13 -10.43
N LEU A 99 -23.21 -4.85 -9.70
CA LEU A 99 -22.78 -6.21 -10.03
C LEU A 99 -23.95 -7.21 -10.04
N GLY A 100 -24.96 -6.93 -9.21
CA GLY A 100 -26.17 -7.73 -9.06
C GLY A 100 -26.01 -8.83 -8.02
N GLU A 101 -27.11 -9.12 -7.32
CA GLU A 101 -27.13 -10.01 -6.15
C GLU A 101 -26.49 -11.38 -6.40
N SER A 102 -26.59 -11.91 -7.62
CA SER A 102 -26.03 -13.22 -7.94
C SER A 102 -24.50 -13.23 -7.97
N LEU A 103 -23.86 -12.15 -8.43
CA LEU A 103 -22.39 -12.06 -8.44
C LEU A 103 -21.89 -11.72 -7.03
N GLU A 104 -22.56 -10.79 -6.36
CA GLU A 104 -22.25 -10.39 -4.97
C GLU A 104 -22.32 -11.59 -4.02
N ARG A 105 -23.39 -12.41 -4.10
CA ARG A 105 -23.53 -13.60 -3.25
C ARG A 105 -22.43 -14.63 -3.48
N VAL A 106 -22.07 -14.89 -4.74
CA VAL A 106 -21.01 -15.85 -5.07
C VAL A 106 -19.66 -15.34 -4.60
N HIS A 107 -19.42 -14.03 -4.71
CA HIS A 107 -18.25 -13.39 -4.14
C HIS A 107 -18.20 -13.62 -2.63
N ASP A 108 -19.27 -13.29 -1.90
CA ASP A 108 -19.36 -13.44 -0.44
C ASP A 108 -19.14 -14.89 0.02
N GLN A 109 -19.68 -15.87 -0.71
CA GLN A 109 -19.44 -17.30 -0.45
C GLN A 109 -17.96 -17.67 -0.56
N VAL A 110 -17.29 -17.20 -1.62
CA VAL A 110 -15.86 -17.43 -1.80
C VAL A 110 -15.04 -16.73 -0.69
N LEU A 111 -15.46 -15.55 -0.20
CA LEU A 111 -14.77 -14.91 0.94
C LEU A 111 -14.85 -15.76 2.21
N GLN A 112 -16.03 -16.33 2.48
CA GLN A 112 -16.25 -17.19 3.64
C GLN A 112 -15.42 -18.47 3.54
N ASP A 113 -15.33 -19.05 2.35
CA ASP A 113 -14.47 -20.21 2.08
C ASP A 113 -12.99 -19.87 2.31
N PHE A 114 -12.55 -18.69 1.86
CA PHE A 114 -11.20 -18.21 2.10
C PHE A 114 -10.89 -17.93 3.56
N ASP A 115 -11.79 -17.27 4.27
CA ASP A 115 -11.64 -16.99 5.69
C ASP A 115 -11.50 -18.31 6.47
N THR A 116 -12.40 -19.26 6.20
CA THR A 116 -12.35 -20.62 6.79
C THR A 116 -11.03 -21.33 6.47
N PHE A 117 -10.57 -21.27 5.23
CA PHE A 117 -9.36 -21.97 4.81
C PHE A 117 -8.09 -21.33 5.34
N PHE A 118 -7.91 -20.02 5.17
CA PHE A 118 -6.66 -19.33 5.50
C PHE A 118 -6.48 -19.06 7.00
N THR A 119 -7.57 -18.95 7.77
CA THR A 119 -7.50 -18.73 9.22
C THR A 119 -7.51 -20.04 10.03
N SER A 120 -7.59 -21.19 9.36
CA SER A 120 -7.53 -22.49 10.02
C SER A 120 -6.14 -22.78 10.59
N ASP A 121 -6.11 -23.32 11.81
CA ASP A 121 -4.92 -23.85 12.47
C ASP A 121 -4.54 -25.26 11.99
N ASP A 122 -5.33 -25.85 11.09
CA ASP A 122 -5.05 -27.17 10.49
C ASP A 122 -4.05 -27.03 9.33
N ASP A 123 -2.76 -27.01 9.69
CA ASP A 123 -1.68 -26.94 8.71
C ASP A 123 -1.61 -28.17 7.80
N ASP A 124 -2.00 -29.36 8.28
CA ASP A 124 -2.02 -30.57 7.45
C ASP A 124 -3.04 -30.43 6.32
N TRP A 125 -4.26 -29.96 6.62
CA TRP A 125 -5.30 -29.67 5.62
C TRP A 125 -4.85 -28.63 4.60
N LYS A 126 -4.22 -27.54 5.04
CA LYS A 126 -3.68 -26.51 4.13
C LYS A 126 -2.55 -27.08 3.25
N ASN A 127 -1.65 -27.87 3.84
CA ASN A 127 -0.51 -28.46 3.13
C ASN A 127 -0.93 -29.50 2.08
N GLU A 128 -2.03 -30.23 2.28
CA GLU A 128 -2.61 -31.12 1.26
C GLU A 128 -3.02 -30.37 -0.01
N CYS A 129 -3.33 -29.09 0.11
CA CYS A 129 -3.73 -28.22 -1.00
C CYS A 129 -2.53 -27.65 -1.80
N ILE A 130 -1.29 -27.95 -1.42
CA ILE A 130 -0.08 -27.52 -2.15
C ILE A 130 0.08 -28.34 -3.44
N SER A 131 0.13 -27.67 -4.60
CA SER A 131 0.36 -28.36 -5.87
C SER A 131 1.82 -28.25 -6.33
N LYS A 132 2.35 -29.36 -6.87
CA LYS A 132 3.63 -29.37 -7.61
C LYS A 132 3.47 -28.88 -9.06
N GLN A 133 2.25 -28.54 -9.48
CA GLN A 133 1.97 -28.01 -10.80
C GLN A 133 2.44 -26.56 -10.89
N ILE A 134 3.26 -26.26 -11.90
CA ILE A 134 3.73 -24.91 -12.20
C ILE A 134 2.85 -24.36 -13.33
N TYR A 135 2.17 -23.25 -13.07
CA TYR A 135 1.52 -22.45 -14.10
C TYR A 135 2.56 -21.89 -15.07
N ARG A 136 2.27 -22.01 -16.37
CA ARG A 136 3.08 -21.49 -17.46
C ARG A 136 2.27 -20.50 -18.27
N ASN A 137 2.90 -19.39 -18.64
CA ASN A 137 2.29 -18.40 -19.52
C ASN A 137 2.23 -18.90 -20.97
N GLU A 138 1.73 -18.05 -21.87
CA GLU A 138 1.59 -18.33 -23.30
C GLU A 138 2.91 -18.67 -24.02
N ASN A 139 4.04 -18.24 -23.46
CA ASN A 139 5.38 -18.52 -23.98
C ASN A 139 6.02 -19.76 -23.33
N LYS A 140 5.23 -20.56 -22.61
CA LYS A 140 5.67 -21.73 -21.81
C LYS A 140 6.65 -21.38 -20.69
N THR A 141 6.81 -20.09 -20.37
CA THR A 141 7.65 -19.62 -19.28
C THR A 141 7.01 -20.06 -17.95
N PRO A 142 7.75 -20.77 -17.08
CA PRO A 142 7.25 -21.10 -15.75
C PRO A 142 7.10 -19.82 -14.93
N MET A 143 5.95 -19.68 -14.25
CA MET A 143 5.62 -18.50 -13.47
C MET A 143 5.52 -18.85 -11.98
N TRP A 144 4.49 -19.60 -11.58
CA TRP A 144 4.14 -19.82 -10.17
C TRP A 144 3.63 -21.23 -9.94
N TYR A 145 3.77 -21.75 -8.71
CA TYR A 145 3.07 -22.98 -8.30
C TYR A 145 1.56 -22.71 -8.15
N CYS A 146 0.73 -23.65 -8.60
CA CYS A 146 -0.70 -23.69 -8.35
C CYS A 146 -1.01 -24.23 -6.94
N GLY A 147 -2.26 -24.12 -6.50
CA GLY A 147 -2.69 -24.56 -5.17
C GLY A 147 -2.29 -23.59 -4.08
N TYR A 148 -2.21 -24.11 -2.86
CA TYR A 148 -1.83 -23.36 -1.68
C TYR A 148 -0.33 -23.03 -1.66
N GLU A 149 -0.02 -21.82 -1.25
CA GLU A 149 1.32 -21.33 -0.95
C GLU A 149 1.26 -20.51 0.35
N HIS A 150 2.10 -20.88 1.31
CA HIS A 150 2.35 -20.08 2.50
C HIS A 150 3.70 -19.37 2.37
N THR A 151 3.73 -18.09 2.77
CA THR A 151 4.96 -17.30 2.93
C THR A 151 4.85 -16.50 4.23
N SER A 152 5.95 -15.91 4.70
CA SER A 152 5.95 -15.00 5.85
C SER A 152 4.94 -13.84 5.72
N VAL A 153 4.61 -13.45 4.50
CA VAL A 153 3.88 -12.21 4.17
C VAL A 153 2.40 -12.47 3.92
N ARG A 154 2.11 -13.65 3.35
CA ARG A 154 0.80 -13.98 2.81
C ARG A 154 0.61 -15.48 2.70
N ASP A 155 -0.65 -15.85 2.75
CA ASP A 155 -1.19 -17.07 2.21
C ASP A 155 -1.77 -16.80 0.82
N CYS A 156 -1.64 -17.77 -0.07
CA CYS A 156 -2.17 -17.68 -1.41
C CYS A 156 -2.74 -19.01 -1.87
N PHE A 157 -3.87 -18.97 -2.57
CA PHE A 157 -4.40 -20.11 -3.32
C PHE A 157 -4.50 -19.75 -4.80
N ARG A 158 -3.86 -20.52 -5.68
CA ARG A 158 -3.74 -20.19 -7.11
C ARG A 158 -4.35 -21.24 -8.02
N VAL A 159 -5.11 -20.76 -9.00
CA VAL A 159 -5.77 -21.61 -9.98
C VAL A 159 -5.41 -21.16 -11.39
N ALA A 160 -4.79 -22.05 -12.16
CA ALA A 160 -4.65 -21.88 -13.60
C ALA A 160 -5.95 -22.32 -14.27
N CYS A 161 -6.65 -21.39 -14.92
CA CYS A 161 -8.01 -21.63 -15.40
C CYS A 161 -8.10 -22.67 -16.53
N GLY A 162 -7.04 -22.80 -17.35
CA GLY A 162 -6.97 -23.76 -18.45
C GLY A 162 -6.70 -25.20 -18.02
N ASP A 163 -6.04 -25.43 -16.88
CA ASP A 163 -5.70 -26.77 -16.38
C ASP A 163 -5.70 -26.83 -14.86
N MET A 164 -6.75 -27.46 -14.31
CA MET A 164 -6.95 -27.69 -12.89
C MET A 164 -6.83 -29.17 -12.51
N SER A 165 -6.34 -30.03 -13.42
CA SER A 165 -6.37 -31.49 -13.27
C SER A 165 -5.57 -32.01 -12.08
N ARG A 166 -4.59 -31.24 -11.61
CA ARG A 166 -3.69 -31.58 -10.48
C ARG A 166 -3.84 -30.65 -9.29
N LEU A 167 -4.92 -29.89 -9.25
CA LEU A 167 -5.26 -29.02 -8.14
C LEU A 167 -6.04 -29.81 -7.09
N VAL A 168 -5.58 -29.75 -5.85
CA VAL A 168 -6.33 -30.23 -4.69
C VAL A 168 -7.07 -29.03 -4.12
N TRP A 169 -8.39 -29.17 -3.99
CA TRP A 169 -9.26 -28.11 -3.49
C TRP A 169 -9.48 -28.27 -1.99
N PRO A 170 -9.58 -27.19 -1.20
CA PRO A 170 -9.84 -27.26 0.23
C PRO A 170 -11.12 -28.04 0.57
N SER A 171 -12.17 -27.87 -0.24
CA SER A 171 -13.41 -28.64 -0.18
C SER A 171 -14.12 -28.66 -1.54
N PRO A 172 -15.07 -29.60 -1.76
CA PRO A 172 -15.96 -29.58 -2.93
C PRO A 172 -16.78 -28.29 -3.04
N GLU A 173 -17.26 -27.74 -1.92
CA GLU A 173 -18.06 -26.53 -1.86
C GLU A 173 -17.24 -25.30 -2.28
N PHE A 174 -16.02 -25.17 -1.74
CA PHE A 174 -15.07 -24.12 -2.11
C PHE A 174 -14.86 -24.15 -3.63
N LYS A 175 -14.58 -25.34 -4.18
CA LYS A 175 -14.37 -25.51 -5.62
C LYS A 175 -15.56 -24.98 -6.43
N ASP A 176 -16.78 -25.35 -6.06
CA ASP A 176 -17.98 -24.94 -6.79
C ASP A 176 -18.21 -23.42 -6.71
N HIS A 177 -18.04 -22.83 -5.53
CA HIS A 177 -18.12 -21.38 -5.36
C HIS A 177 -17.04 -20.63 -6.16
N TRP A 178 -15.78 -21.07 -6.07
CA TRP A 178 -14.66 -20.49 -6.83
C TRP A 178 -14.90 -20.56 -8.33
N LEU A 179 -15.26 -21.73 -8.87
CA LEU A 179 -15.49 -21.89 -10.30
C LEU A 179 -16.67 -21.03 -10.80
N SER A 180 -17.69 -20.85 -9.96
CA SER A 180 -18.80 -19.94 -10.25
C SER A 180 -18.32 -18.48 -10.34
N LEU A 181 -17.49 -18.04 -9.38
CA LEU A 181 -16.92 -16.70 -9.37
C LEU A 181 -15.97 -16.48 -10.56
N GLN A 182 -15.02 -17.39 -10.74
CA GLN A 182 -14.04 -17.37 -11.82
C GLN A 182 -14.70 -17.21 -13.19
N ARG A 183 -15.75 -18.00 -13.50
CA ARG A 183 -16.46 -17.89 -14.77
C ARG A 183 -17.12 -16.53 -14.99
N ARG A 184 -17.56 -15.86 -13.92
CA ARG A 184 -18.14 -14.51 -14.01
C ARG A 184 -17.06 -13.47 -14.25
N MET A 185 -15.92 -13.61 -13.58
CA MET A 185 -14.74 -12.78 -13.77
C MET A 185 -14.16 -12.91 -15.19
N GLU A 186 -14.01 -14.14 -15.69
CA GLU A 186 -13.59 -14.42 -17.06
C GLU A 186 -14.52 -13.75 -18.09
N LYS A 187 -15.83 -13.81 -17.89
CA LYS A 187 -16.81 -13.14 -18.77
C LYS A 187 -16.67 -11.61 -18.78
N ILE A 188 -16.35 -11.00 -17.63
CA ILE A 188 -16.14 -9.55 -17.55
C ILE A 188 -14.92 -9.17 -18.39
N CYS A 189 -13.81 -9.87 -18.22
CA CYS A 189 -12.59 -9.60 -18.97
C CYS A 189 -12.73 -9.93 -20.47
N ASP A 190 -13.40 -11.03 -20.83
CA ASP A 190 -13.65 -11.40 -22.22
C ASP A 190 -14.49 -10.31 -22.93
N ARG A 191 -15.49 -9.78 -22.23
CA ARG A 191 -16.32 -8.67 -22.71
C ARG A 191 -15.49 -7.39 -22.85
N ALA A 192 -14.71 -7.03 -21.83
CA ALA A 192 -13.83 -5.86 -21.87
C ALA A 192 -12.85 -5.95 -23.05
N LEU A 193 -12.22 -7.11 -23.24
CA LEU A 193 -11.29 -7.36 -24.33
C LEU A 193 -11.98 -7.27 -25.70
N SER A 194 -13.16 -7.86 -25.87
CA SER A 194 -13.96 -7.74 -27.10
C SER A 194 -14.22 -6.27 -27.46
N LEU A 195 -14.63 -5.46 -26.49
CA LEU A 195 -14.85 -4.03 -26.68
C LEU A 195 -13.55 -3.31 -27.08
N THR A 196 -12.41 -3.68 -26.49
CA THR A 196 -11.10 -3.11 -26.84
C THR A 196 -10.67 -3.45 -28.26
N VAL A 197 -10.72 -4.73 -28.65
CA VAL A 197 -10.25 -5.18 -29.98
C VAL A 197 -11.24 -4.86 -31.10
N GLY A 198 -12.51 -4.57 -30.77
CA GLY A 198 -13.52 -4.17 -31.74
C GLY A 198 -14.24 -5.33 -32.43
N TYR A 199 -14.07 -6.56 -31.96
CA TYR A 199 -14.82 -7.74 -32.38
C TYR A 199 -15.08 -8.67 -31.18
N GLU A 200 -16.08 -9.55 -31.27
CA GLU A 200 -16.36 -10.54 -30.22
C GLU A 200 -15.27 -11.61 -30.20
N ILE A 201 -14.63 -11.79 -29.04
CA ILE A 201 -13.67 -12.88 -28.85
C ILE A 201 -14.39 -14.15 -28.40
N ALA A 202 -13.79 -15.31 -28.69
CA ALA A 202 -14.27 -16.56 -28.15
C ALA A 202 -14.08 -16.61 -26.62
N PRO A 203 -15.09 -17.09 -25.85
CA PRO A 203 -14.99 -17.14 -24.40
C PRO A 203 -13.77 -17.96 -23.93
N SER A 204 -13.03 -17.43 -22.96
CA SER A 204 -11.81 -18.06 -22.43
C SER A 204 -12.08 -19.46 -21.84
N HIS A 205 -13.15 -19.61 -21.05
CA HIS A 205 -13.55 -20.89 -20.46
C HIS A 205 -13.89 -22.00 -21.47
N ALA A 206 -14.18 -21.65 -22.74
CA ALA A 206 -14.49 -22.61 -23.80
C ALA A 206 -13.24 -23.14 -24.52
N ARG A 207 -12.05 -22.60 -24.21
CA ARG A 207 -10.77 -22.90 -24.87
C ARG A 207 -9.73 -23.29 -23.82
N SER A 208 -9.93 -24.41 -23.13
CA SER A 208 -9.07 -24.81 -22.00
C SER A 208 -7.58 -24.93 -22.38
N ASP A 209 -7.29 -25.35 -23.61
CA ASP A 209 -5.95 -25.47 -24.18
C ASP A 209 -5.26 -24.13 -24.50
N GLU A 210 -6.03 -23.05 -24.64
CA GLU A 210 -5.54 -21.69 -24.89
C GLU A 210 -5.84 -20.71 -23.73
N ASN A 211 -6.44 -21.19 -22.65
CA ASN A 211 -6.82 -20.37 -21.51
C ASN A 211 -5.65 -20.22 -20.54
N PHE A 212 -4.82 -19.20 -20.75
CA PHE A 212 -3.73 -18.83 -19.84
C PHE A 212 -4.18 -17.95 -18.68
N SER A 213 -5.48 -17.93 -18.36
CA SER A 213 -5.98 -17.17 -17.23
C SER A 213 -5.49 -17.76 -15.91
N VAL A 214 -5.23 -16.89 -14.94
CA VAL A 214 -4.87 -17.29 -13.58
C VAL A 214 -5.69 -16.50 -12.57
N CYS A 215 -6.24 -17.21 -11.58
CA CYS A 215 -7.02 -16.64 -10.49
C CYS A 215 -6.29 -16.84 -9.16
N TYR A 216 -6.22 -15.80 -8.34
CA TYR A 216 -5.55 -15.79 -7.04
C TYR A 216 -6.58 -15.54 -5.94
N GLY A 217 -6.47 -16.30 -4.85
CA GLY A 217 -6.93 -15.90 -3.54
C GLY A 217 -5.72 -15.50 -2.72
N LEU A 218 -5.74 -14.31 -2.14
CA LEU A 218 -4.65 -13.79 -1.32
C LEU A 218 -5.19 -13.47 0.06
N HIS A 219 -4.50 -13.95 1.08
CA HIS A 219 -4.74 -13.55 2.46
C HIS A 219 -3.44 -12.99 3.02
N TYR A 220 -3.50 -11.75 3.52
CA TYR A 220 -2.36 -11.13 4.16
C TYR A 220 -2.64 -11.06 5.65
N PRO A 221 -2.03 -11.93 6.46
CA PRO A 221 -2.20 -11.85 7.91
C PRO A 221 -1.58 -10.57 8.48
N ASN A 222 -0.74 -9.85 7.71
CA ASN A 222 -0.11 -8.58 8.08
C ASN A 222 0.73 -8.68 9.37
N ILE A 223 1.19 -9.89 9.69
CA ILE A 223 2.04 -10.19 10.84
C ILE A 223 3.53 -9.96 10.55
N GLN A 224 3.95 -10.04 9.28
CA GLN A 224 5.32 -9.78 8.83
C GLN A 224 5.31 -9.10 7.46
N GLY A 225 6.34 -8.29 7.18
CA GLY A 225 6.50 -7.62 5.88
C GLY A 225 7.05 -8.49 4.77
N SER A 226 7.08 -7.97 3.53
CA SER A 226 7.31 -8.78 2.32
C SER A 226 8.71 -9.36 2.15
N GLY A 227 9.62 -9.13 3.10
CA GLY A 227 11.05 -9.41 2.96
C GLY A 227 11.79 -8.44 2.03
N GLN A 228 11.06 -7.74 1.15
CA GLN A 228 11.59 -6.69 0.28
C GLN A 228 11.18 -5.28 0.76
N SER A 229 10.05 -5.15 1.48
CA SER A 229 9.59 -3.93 2.17
C SER A 229 8.86 -4.27 3.47
N GLU A 230 9.11 -3.49 4.52
CA GLU A 230 8.43 -3.55 5.82
C GLU A 230 7.05 -2.87 5.83
N THR A 231 6.57 -2.33 4.70
CA THR A 231 5.30 -1.57 4.65
C THR A 231 4.42 -1.87 3.43
N GLU A 232 4.91 -2.72 2.52
CA GLU A 232 4.21 -3.13 1.31
C GLU A 232 4.17 -4.65 1.22
N ASN A 233 2.95 -5.16 1.17
CA ASN A 233 2.66 -6.58 0.92
C ASN A 233 2.91 -6.92 -0.55
N VAL A 234 2.66 -5.94 -1.42
CA VAL A 234 2.95 -5.98 -2.85
C VAL A 234 3.38 -4.60 -3.29
N PHE A 235 4.57 -4.50 -3.90
CA PHE A 235 5.11 -3.24 -4.44
C PHE A 235 4.25 -2.68 -5.57
N GLU A 236 4.50 -1.41 -5.90
CA GLU A 236 3.97 -0.82 -7.12
C GLU A 236 4.35 -1.66 -8.34
N HIS A 237 3.34 -2.13 -9.07
CA HIS A 237 3.55 -2.88 -10.27
C HIS A 237 2.35 -2.76 -11.21
N VAL A 238 2.55 -3.20 -12.44
CA VAL A 238 1.49 -3.46 -13.40
C VAL A 238 1.50 -4.94 -13.70
N ASP A 239 0.33 -5.55 -13.68
CA ASP A 239 0.17 -6.97 -13.93
C ASP A 239 0.62 -7.37 -15.33
N PRO A 240 1.18 -8.57 -15.54
CA PRO A 240 1.66 -8.98 -16.85
C PRO A 240 0.54 -9.26 -17.87
N SER A 241 -0.71 -9.34 -17.42
CA SER A 241 -1.90 -9.82 -18.17
C SER A 241 -2.46 -8.80 -19.16
N LEU A 242 -3.58 -9.15 -19.80
CA LEU A 242 -4.39 -8.24 -20.60
C LEU A 242 -5.31 -7.38 -19.73
N TYR A 243 -6.25 -8.05 -19.08
CA TYR A 243 -7.16 -7.45 -18.10
C TYR A 243 -7.00 -8.15 -16.76
N VAL A 244 -7.28 -7.40 -15.70
CA VAL A 244 -7.40 -7.90 -14.34
C VAL A 244 -8.75 -7.46 -13.80
N VAL A 245 -9.46 -8.36 -13.14
CA VAL A 245 -10.62 -8.00 -12.31
C VAL A 245 -10.28 -8.25 -10.86
N GLU A 246 -10.56 -7.23 -10.05
CA GLU A 246 -10.19 -7.15 -8.65
C GLU A 246 -11.43 -6.70 -7.86
N PRO A 247 -12.15 -7.60 -7.18
CA PRO A 247 -13.22 -7.19 -6.26
C PRO A 247 -12.66 -6.26 -5.18
N VAL A 248 -13.40 -5.20 -4.84
CA VAL A 248 -12.95 -4.24 -3.84
C VAL A 248 -12.96 -4.91 -2.46
N PRO A 249 -11.80 -4.99 -1.76
CA PRO A 249 -11.71 -5.66 -0.46
C PRO A 249 -12.40 -4.83 0.63
N SER A 250 -12.81 -5.50 1.71
CA SER A 250 -13.46 -4.90 2.88
C SER A 250 -12.49 -4.18 3.82
N VAL A 251 -11.19 -4.35 3.63
CA VAL A 251 -10.14 -3.76 4.47
C VAL A 251 -9.16 -3.00 3.60
N GLU A 252 -8.69 -1.87 4.13
CA GLU A 252 -7.73 -0.99 3.47
C GLU A 252 -6.43 -1.72 3.11
N GLY A 253 -6.03 -1.64 1.85
CA GLY A 253 -4.70 -2.06 1.42
C GLY A 253 -4.42 -1.79 -0.05
N LEU A 254 -5.44 -1.81 -0.90
CA LEU A 254 -5.30 -1.66 -2.34
C LEU A 254 -5.24 -0.18 -2.74
N ASP A 255 -4.06 0.24 -3.17
CA ASP A 255 -3.84 1.55 -3.79
C ASP A 255 -3.76 1.40 -5.31
N VAL A 256 -4.54 2.20 -6.04
CA VAL A 256 -4.56 2.25 -7.51
C VAL A 256 -4.17 3.64 -7.98
N TYR A 257 -3.17 3.76 -8.86
CA TYR A 257 -2.76 5.05 -9.40
C TYR A 257 -3.65 5.44 -10.59
N ASP A 258 -4.30 6.61 -10.47
CA ASP A 258 -5.05 7.20 -11.58
C ASP A 258 -4.16 8.19 -12.36
N PRO A 259 -3.79 7.89 -13.62
CA PRO A 259 -2.96 8.76 -14.44
C PRO A 259 -3.66 10.07 -14.82
N HIS A 260 -5.01 10.12 -14.81
CA HIS A 260 -5.75 11.33 -15.12
C HIS A 260 -5.64 12.36 -14.00
N SER A 261 -6.03 11.98 -12.78
CA SER A 261 -5.92 12.84 -11.60
C SER A 261 -4.49 12.92 -11.03
N LYS A 262 -3.59 12.03 -11.46
CA LYS A 262 -2.21 11.87 -10.97
C LYS A 262 -2.14 11.55 -9.47
N GLN A 263 -3.10 10.77 -8.98
CA GLN A 263 -3.23 10.44 -7.56
C GLN A 263 -3.29 8.94 -7.33
N TRP A 264 -2.75 8.53 -6.18
CA TRP A 264 -3.02 7.20 -5.63
C TRP A 264 -4.37 7.20 -4.95
N LEU A 265 -5.25 6.32 -5.41
CA LEU A 265 -6.60 6.13 -4.90
C LEU A 265 -6.63 4.89 -4.02
N LYS A 266 -7.05 5.06 -2.76
CA LYS A 266 -7.34 3.94 -1.87
C LYS A 266 -8.67 3.33 -2.28
N ALA A 267 -8.65 2.14 -2.87
CA ALA A 267 -9.83 1.54 -3.50
C ALA A 267 -11.02 1.51 -2.54
N GLU A 268 -10.79 1.15 -1.28
CA GLU A 268 -11.81 1.01 -0.24
C GLU A 268 -12.35 2.35 0.30
N LYS A 269 -11.68 3.47 0.00
CA LYS A 269 -12.16 4.82 0.31
C LYS A 269 -13.03 5.43 -0.77
N VAL A 270 -12.83 4.98 -2.00
CA VAL A 270 -13.48 5.58 -3.17
C VAL A 270 -14.43 4.62 -3.88
N CYS A 271 -14.48 3.37 -3.44
CA CYS A 271 -15.36 2.31 -3.91
C CYS A 271 -16.15 1.68 -2.75
N VAL A 272 -17.12 0.84 -3.09
CA VAL A 272 -17.96 0.10 -2.14
C VAL A 272 -17.51 -1.36 -2.07
N PRO A 273 -16.86 -1.79 -0.96
CA PRO A 273 -16.42 -3.17 -0.79
C PRO A 273 -17.53 -4.20 -0.97
N GLY A 274 -17.20 -5.33 -1.61
CA GLY A 274 -18.14 -6.42 -1.90
C GLY A 274 -19.24 -6.10 -2.91
N LYS A 275 -19.38 -4.83 -3.34
CA LYS A 275 -20.40 -4.37 -4.31
C LYS A 275 -19.81 -3.82 -5.59
N GLU A 276 -18.50 -3.62 -5.64
CA GLU A 276 -17.80 -3.04 -6.78
C GLU A 276 -16.54 -3.85 -7.13
N ILE A 277 -16.17 -3.84 -8.40
CA ILE A 277 -14.97 -4.49 -8.94
C ILE A 277 -14.14 -3.43 -9.65
N VAL A 278 -12.83 -3.43 -9.46
CA VAL A 278 -11.91 -2.64 -10.26
C VAL A 278 -11.41 -3.50 -11.43
N LEU A 279 -11.57 -2.98 -12.65
CA LEU A 279 -11.10 -3.60 -13.88
C LEU A 279 -9.82 -2.88 -14.34
N PHE A 280 -8.67 -3.56 -14.27
CA PHE A 280 -7.36 -3.02 -14.62
C PHE A 280 -6.92 -3.37 -16.04
N CYS A 281 -6.09 -2.49 -16.63
CA CYS A 281 -5.28 -2.80 -17.80
C CYS A 281 -3.93 -3.39 -17.37
N GLY A 282 -3.57 -4.56 -17.90
CA GLY A 282 -2.24 -5.16 -17.69
C GLY A 282 -1.24 -4.81 -18.80
N LYS A 283 0.03 -5.18 -18.58
CA LYS A 283 1.16 -4.93 -19.48
C LYS A 283 0.96 -5.54 -20.87
N ALA A 284 0.36 -6.71 -20.98
CA ALA A 284 0.14 -7.33 -22.29
C ALA A 284 -0.88 -6.53 -23.11
N LEU A 285 -1.94 -6.00 -22.49
CA LEU A 285 -2.90 -5.14 -23.18
C LEU A 285 -2.29 -3.79 -23.54
N ALA A 286 -1.53 -3.20 -22.63
CA ALA A 286 -0.81 -1.96 -22.92
C ALA A 286 0.12 -2.12 -24.12
N ARG A 287 0.86 -3.24 -24.21
CA ARG A 287 1.67 -3.56 -25.41
C ARG A 287 0.83 -3.78 -26.65
N ALA A 288 -0.24 -4.57 -26.56
CA ALA A 288 -1.11 -4.90 -27.69
C ALA A 288 -1.86 -3.69 -28.24
N THR A 289 -2.06 -2.65 -27.42
CA THR A 289 -2.66 -1.38 -27.81
C THR A 289 -1.62 -0.30 -28.14
N GLU A 290 -0.34 -0.66 -28.23
CA GLU A 290 0.77 0.25 -28.50
C GLU A 290 0.82 1.45 -27.52
N GLY A 291 0.46 1.22 -26.27
CA GLY A 291 0.43 2.21 -25.20
C GLY A 291 -0.81 3.11 -25.20
N ARG A 292 -1.75 2.93 -26.14
CA ARG A 292 -3.02 3.69 -26.16
C ARG A 292 -3.82 3.51 -24.88
N ILE A 293 -3.87 2.30 -24.33
CA ILE A 293 -4.40 2.05 -22.98
C ILE A 293 -3.20 1.77 -22.06
N PRO A 294 -2.84 2.68 -21.15
CA PRO A 294 -1.73 2.47 -20.24
C PRO A 294 -2.04 1.33 -19.26
N GLY A 295 -0.99 0.66 -18.77
CA GLY A 295 -1.15 -0.35 -17.73
C GLY A 295 -1.44 0.28 -16.36
N THR A 296 -2.35 -0.32 -15.60
CA THR A 296 -2.74 0.18 -14.28
C THR A 296 -1.68 -0.12 -13.24
N LEU A 297 -1.05 0.94 -12.75
CA LEU A 297 -0.11 0.85 -11.64
C LEU A 297 -0.90 0.73 -10.32
N HIS A 298 -0.60 -0.30 -9.54
CA HIS A 298 -1.26 -0.57 -8.27
C HIS A 298 -0.28 -1.20 -7.25
N ARG A 299 -0.62 -1.13 -5.96
CA ARG A 299 0.16 -1.71 -4.85
C ARG A 299 -0.74 -2.16 -3.70
N ALA A 300 -0.19 -2.96 -2.79
CA ALA A 300 -0.82 -3.30 -1.52
C ALA A 300 0.03 -2.82 -0.33
N SER A 301 -0.45 -1.83 0.44
CA SER A 301 0.32 -1.20 1.54
C SER A 301 -0.40 -1.25 2.89
N TYR A 302 0.37 -1.45 3.98
CA TYR A 302 -0.10 -1.49 5.36
C TYR A 302 0.58 -0.44 6.27
N LYS A 303 1.15 0.65 5.72
CA LYS A 303 1.79 1.75 6.48
C LYS A 303 1.00 2.19 7.74
N LYS A 304 -0.33 2.18 7.67
CA LYS A 304 -1.22 2.53 8.79
C LYS A 304 -1.11 1.56 9.97
N HIS A 305 -0.83 0.28 9.75
CA HIS A 305 -0.78 -0.72 10.81
C HIS A 305 0.41 -0.54 11.74
N PHE A 306 1.59 -0.16 11.24
CA PHE A 306 2.71 0.14 12.14
C PHE A 306 2.42 1.38 13.01
N ALA A 307 1.84 2.42 12.41
CA ALA A 307 1.39 3.61 13.15
C ALA A 307 0.28 3.28 14.16
N LEU A 308 -0.66 2.40 13.81
CA LEU A 308 -1.74 1.94 14.69
C LEU A 308 -1.20 1.06 15.82
N TYR A 309 -0.29 0.14 15.53
CA TYR A 309 0.36 -0.71 16.52
C TYR A 309 1.04 0.14 17.59
N LEU A 310 1.87 1.10 17.17
CA LEU A 310 2.55 2.00 18.12
C LEU A 310 1.55 2.80 18.96
N ALA A 311 0.51 3.38 18.35
CA ALA A 311 -0.53 4.10 19.08
C ALA A 311 -1.32 3.19 20.04
N THR A 312 -1.55 1.93 19.67
CA THR A 312 -2.22 0.92 20.50
C THR A 312 -1.36 0.53 21.69
N VAL A 313 -0.05 0.32 21.51
CA VAL A 313 0.89 0.06 22.62
C VAL A 313 0.92 1.23 23.60
N VAL A 314 0.92 2.47 23.11
CA VAL A 314 0.85 3.66 23.97
C VAL A 314 -0.46 3.71 24.74
N ASN A 315 -1.58 3.40 24.09
CA ASN A 315 -2.90 3.33 24.74
C ASN A 315 -2.94 2.23 25.81
N GLU A 316 -2.45 1.04 25.49
CA GLU A 316 -2.36 -0.10 26.40
C GLU A 316 -1.53 0.24 27.65
N ALA A 317 -0.38 0.89 27.45
CA ALA A 317 0.47 1.33 28.55
C ALA A 317 -0.23 2.33 29.47
N LYS A 318 -1.03 3.25 28.89
CA LYS A 318 -1.80 4.24 29.64
C LYS A 318 -2.95 3.59 30.42
N GLU A 319 -3.80 2.84 29.73
CA GLU A 319 -5.05 2.30 30.28
C GLU A 319 -4.83 1.11 31.22
N ASN A 320 -3.87 0.24 30.90
CA ASN A 320 -3.69 -1.04 31.59
C ASN A 320 -2.42 -1.14 32.44
N TRP A 321 -1.35 -0.40 32.10
CA TRP A 321 -0.09 -0.44 32.87
C TRP A 321 0.13 0.78 33.77
N GLY A 322 -0.70 1.82 33.63
CA GLY A 322 -0.56 3.08 34.38
C GLY A 322 0.66 3.91 33.98
N ILE A 323 1.21 3.68 32.78
CA ILE A 323 2.39 4.37 32.24
C ILE A 323 1.93 5.40 31.21
N ASN A 324 2.23 6.68 31.48
CA ASN A 324 1.93 7.77 30.55
C ASN A 324 3.17 8.16 29.75
N PHE A 325 3.13 7.94 28.44
CA PHE A 325 4.20 8.40 27.54
C PHE A 325 3.96 9.85 27.10
N ALA A 326 4.94 10.72 27.32
CA ALA A 326 4.90 12.09 26.78
C ALA A 326 5.24 12.13 25.28
N TYR A 327 6.02 11.16 24.81
CA TYR A 327 6.52 11.10 23.43
C TYR A 327 6.46 9.68 22.86
N ALA A 328 6.17 9.56 21.57
CA ALA A 328 6.31 8.33 20.80
C ALA A 328 7.22 8.58 19.58
N SER A 329 8.19 7.69 19.35
CA SER A 329 9.10 7.75 18.19
C SER A 329 8.81 6.61 17.21
N LEU A 330 8.86 6.90 15.91
CA LEU A 330 8.70 5.89 14.85
C LEU A 330 10.03 5.38 14.30
N PHE A 331 11.08 6.18 14.42
CA PHE A 331 12.27 6.02 13.61
C PHE A 331 13.51 5.97 14.49
N ASN A 332 14.43 5.12 14.08
CA ASN A 332 15.81 5.11 14.55
C ASN A 332 16.69 5.08 13.29
N GLU A 333 17.40 6.18 13.03
CA GLU A 333 18.32 6.35 11.90
C GLU A 333 17.75 6.04 10.51
N ALA A 334 16.46 6.31 10.31
CA ALA A 334 15.72 5.82 9.14
C ALA A 334 16.24 6.31 7.77
N ASN A 335 16.97 7.42 7.69
CA ASN A 335 17.53 7.90 6.42
C ASN A 335 18.76 7.07 5.97
N SER A 336 19.39 6.32 6.88
CA SER A 336 20.56 5.51 6.58
C SER A 336 20.21 4.36 5.64
N LYS A 337 20.92 4.25 4.52
CA LYS A 337 20.80 3.14 3.57
C LYS A 337 21.55 1.87 4.03
N ALA A 338 22.29 1.96 5.14
CA ALA A 338 22.99 0.83 5.72
C ALA A 338 22.03 -0.12 6.46
N TRP A 339 20.93 0.42 6.99
CA TRP A 339 19.90 -0.35 7.66
C TRP A 339 18.98 -1.02 6.65
N LYS A 340 18.97 -2.35 6.68
CA LYS A 340 18.21 -3.18 5.76
C LYS A 340 17.47 -4.24 6.55
N PHE A 341 16.21 -4.45 6.21
CA PHE A 341 15.50 -5.65 6.65
C PHE A 341 15.93 -6.85 5.77
N PRO A 342 16.04 -8.09 6.30
CA PRO A 342 15.79 -8.54 7.67
C PRO A 342 17.07 -8.64 8.53
N GLU A 343 17.92 -7.62 8.58
CA GLU A 343 19.11 -7.64 9.44
C GLU A 343 18.71 -7.52 10.93
N PRO A 344 19.52 -8.05 11.88
CA PRO A 344 19.19 -8.09 13.31
C PRO A 344 19.18 -6.72 14.01
N GLN A 345 19.39 -5.63 13.27
CA GLN A 345 19.40 -4.28 13.85
C GLN A 345 17.97 -3.75 14.03
N GLU A 346 17.73 -3.04 15.13
CA GLU A 346 16.44 -2.39 15.47
C GLU A 346 16.05 -1.22 14.54
N ALA A 347 16.86 -0.90 13.53
CA ALA A 347 16.69 0.22 12.60
C ALA A 347 16.38 -0.27 11.18
N CYS A 348 15.61 0.52 10.43
CA CYS A 348 15.29 0.24 9.02
C CYS A 348 15.28 1.51 8.17
N HIS A 349 15.73 1.39 6.91
CA HIS A 349 15.72 2.50 5.96
C HIS A 349 14.31 2.88 5.49
N PHE A 350 13.93 4.15 5.69
CA PHE A 350 12.77 4.80 5.08
C PHE A 350 13.17 6.05 4.31
N SER A 351 12.62 6.21 3.10
CA SER A 351 12.77 7.46 2.34
C SER A 351 12.13 8.63 3.09
N ILE A 352 12.60 9.85 2.83
CA ILE A 352 12.08 11.08 3.45
C ILE A 352 10.56 11.23 3.22
N ALA A 353 10.07 10.93 2.02
CA ALA A 353 8.65 10.95 1.69
C ALA A 353 7.85 9.95 2.55
N THR A 354 8.37 8.72 2.70
CA THR A 354 7.72 7.71 3.55
C THR A 354 7.73 8.10 5.02
N GLN A 355 8.83 8.69 5.52
CA GLN A 355 8.87 9.21 6.89
C GLN A 355 7.77 10.27 7.13
N SER A 356 7.57 11.17 6.17
CA SER A 356 6.52 12.19 6.21
C SER A 356 5.11 11.59 6.28
N ASP A 357 4.81 10.61 5.42
CA ASP A 357 3.53 9.87 5.44
C ASP A 357 3.27 9.24 6.81
N MET A 358 4.27 8.56 7.36
CA MET A 358 4.18 7.82 8.61
C MET A 358 3.96 8.72 9.83
N LEU A 359 4.58 9.90 9.88
CA LEU A 359 4.33 10.91 10.91
C LEU A 359 2.85 11.37 10.89
N THR A 360 2.31 11.62 9.70
CA THR A 360 0.90 12.01 9.53
C THR A 360 -0.05 10.89 9.98
N LEU A 361 0.28 9.65 9.63
CA LEU A 361 -0.51 8.48 10.02
C LEU A 361 -0.50 8.27 11.53
N LEU A 362 0.67 8.34 12.19
CA LEU A 362 0.77 8.17 13.65
C LEU A 362 -0.02 9.23 14.40
N ARG A 363 0.08 10.51 14.00
CA ARG A 363 -0.71 11.58 14.63
C ARG A 363 -2.20 11.26 14.57
N LYS A 364 -2.68 10.85 13.39
CA LYS A 364 -4.08 10.45 13.21
C LYS A 364 -4.48 9.26 14.11
N GLN A 365 -3.63 8.24 14.24
CA GLN A 365 -3.95 7.08 15.09
C GLN A 365 -3.98 7.45 16.57
N LEU A 366 -3.02 8.25 17.05
CA LEU A 366 -3.01 8.76 18.42
C LEU A 366 -4.27 9.60 18.70
N ASP A 367 -4.68 10.48 17.77
CA ASP A 367 -5.89 11.30 17.93
C ASP A 367 -7.16 10.44 17.99
N MET A 368 -7.25 9.39 17.16
CA MET A 368 -8.37 8.46 17.17
C MET A 368 -8.51 7.70 18.49
N LEU A 369 -7.40 7.44 19.18
CA LEU A 369 -7.37 6.77 20.49
C LEU A 369 -7.45 7.75 21.67
N GLY A 370 -7.69 9.05 21.43
CA GLY A 370 -7.77 10.04 22.52
C GLY A 370 -6.42 10.36 23.18
N LEU A 371 -5.31 10.18 22.45
CA LEU A 371 -3.94 10.42 22.88
C LEU A 371 -3.38 11.73 22.30
N GLN A 372 -4.15 12.81 22.32
CA GLN A 372 -3.73 14.12 21.79
C GLN A 372 -2.56 14.73 22.60
N ASP A 373 -2.39 14.32 23.85
CA ASP A 373 -1.33 14.72 24.76
C ASP A 373 0.02 14.03 24.48
N VAL A 374 0.01 12.89 23.78
CA VAL A 374 1.22 12.18 23.37
C VAL A 374 1.81 12.84 22.13
N LEU A 375 3.00 13.42 22.25
CA LEU A 375 3.68 14.10 21.14
C LEU A 375 4.53 13.13 20.32
N ILE A 376 4.75 13.43 19.04
CA ILE A 376 5.65 12.61 18.20
C ILE A 376 7.07 13.16 18.31
N SER A 377 8.06 12.28 18.48
CA SER A 377 9.48 12.61 18.35
C SER A 377 10.05 12.20 16.99
N GLY A 378 11.00 12.99 16.48
CA GLY A 378 11.73 12.72 15.23
C GLY A 378 12.76 13.81 14.94
N ALA A 379 13.56 13.78 13.89
CA ALA A 379 13.68 12.74 12.88
C ALA A 379 14.60 11.59 13.31
N GLU A 380 15.36 11.74 14.40
CA GLU A 380 16.16 10.67 15.02
C GLU A 380 17.13 10.01 14.03
N GLN A 381 17.97 10.83 13.39
CA GLN A 381 18.96 10.37 12.42
C GLN A 381 20.33 10.14 13.06
N LYS A 382 21.19 9.41 12.32
CA LYS A 382 22.53 8.95 12.72
C LYS A 382 23.42 10.02 13.34
N ASN A 383 23.22 11.28 12.98
CA ASN A 383 23.87 12.42 13.59
C ASN A 383 22.96 13.66 13.49
N PRO A 384 23.31 14.77 14.16
CA PRO A 384 22.51 15.98 14.16
C PRO A 384 22.45 16.63 12.77
N GLY A 385 23.54 16.59 12.00
CA GLY A 385 23.55 17.14 10.63
C GLY A 385 22.52 16.47 9.72
N GLU A 386 22.42 15.14 9.77
CA GLU A 386 21.40 14.40 9.02
C GLU A 386 19.99 14.65 9.55
N SER A 387 19.81 14.75 10.87
CA SER A 387 18.51 15.08 11.46
C SER A 387 18.02 16.46 11.00
N LEU A 388 18.91 17.45 10.99
CA LEU A 388 18.64 18.78 10.47
C LEU A 388 18.33 18.75 8.97
N PHE A 389 19.07 17.98 8.18
CA PHE A 389 18.81 17.81 6.75
C PHE A 389 17.41 17.20 6.51
N THR A 390 17.07 16.08 7.14
CA THR A 390 15.75 15.45 6.99
C THR A 390 14.63 16.40 7.39
N LEU A 391 14.74 17.09 8.53
CA LEU A 391 13.73 18.03 8.98
C LEU A 391 13.57 19.22 8.02
N THR A 392 14.69 19.78 7.54
CA THR A 392 14.65 20.93 6.62
C THR A 392 14.18 20.54 5.23
N THR A 393 14.52 19.37 4.71
CA THR A 393 14.01 18.86 3.43
C THR A 393 12.51 18.59 3.50
N VAL A 394 12.01 17.92 4.55
CA VAL A 394 10.56 17.70 4.69
C VAL A 394 9.81 19.04 4.78
N ILE A 395 10.38 20.04 5.46
CA ILE A 395 9.84 21.40 5.51
C ILE A 395 9.90 22.09 4.13
N ALA A 396 11.01 21.95 3.40
CA ALA A 396 11.27 22.64 2.14
C ALA A 396 10.43 22.10 0.98
N ASP A 397 10.14 20.81 0.97
CA ASP A 397 9.36 20.14 -0.09
C ASP A 397 7.84 20.19 0.15
N VAL A 398 7.36 20.90 1.19
CA VAL A 398 5.93 20.99 1.58
C VAL A 398 5.30 19.60 1.81
N LEU A 399 6.09 18.64 2.30
CA LEU A 399 5.58 17.31 2.62
C LEU A 399 4.89 17.33 3.99
N PRO A 400 3.66 16.79 4.13
CA PRO A 400 2.89 16.85 5.36
C PRO A 400 3.45 15.89 6.42
N GLY A 401 3.57 16.33 7.67
CA GLY A 401 3.91 15.43 8.79
C GLY A 401 4.90 16.01 9.81
N VAL A 402 5.84 16.86 9.40
CA VAL A 402 6.77 17.53 10.34
C VAL A 402 6.02 18.38 11.36
N ASP A 403 4.87 18.94 11.02
CA ASP A 403 4.06 19.69 11.97
C ASP A 403 3.51 18.84 13.13
N SER A 404 3.47 17.51 12.94
CA SER A 404 3.08 16.57 14.00
C SER A 404 4.21 16.27 14.99
N ILE A 405 5.46 16.61 14.64
CA ILE A 405 6.61 16.43 15.53
C ILE A 405 6.55 17.48 16.64
N GLY A 406 6.38 17.04 17.89
CA GLY A 406 6.39 17.89 19.08
C GLY A 406 7.75 17.98 19.77
N LYS A 407 8.69 17.07 19.45
CA LYS A 407 10.05 17.04 20.00
C LYS A 407 11.06 16.61 18.94
N PHE A 408 12.19 17.28 18.87
CA PHE A 408 13.29 16.87 18.01
C PHE A 408 14.26 15.92 18.71
N ASN A 409 14.59 14.81 18.06
CA ASN A 409 15.63 13.87 18.50
C ASN A 409 16.76 13.84 17.44
N ALA A 410 18.00 13.74 17.90
CA ALA A 410 19.18 13.45 17.10
C ALA A 410 20.16 12.59 17.92
N HIS A 411 21.05 11.85 17.25
CA HIS A 411 22.16 11.17 17.91
C HIS A 411 23.35 12.15 18.00
N GLY A 412 23.84 12.47 19.18
CA GLY A 412 24.98 13.38 19.38
C GLY A 412 26.33 12.76 19.06
N SER A 413 26.38 11.46 18.78
CA SER A 413 27.56 10.74 18.31
C SER A 413 27.22 9.79 17.16
N ASP A 414 28.14 9.66 16.21
CA ASP A 414 28.13 8.55 15.26
C ASP A 414 29.00 7.42 15.83
N SER A 415 28.37 6.35 16.28
CA SER A 415 29.03 5.28 17.03
C SER A 415 29.71 5.81 18.29
N LEU A 416 31.05 5.92 18.32
CA LEU A 416 31.84 6.45 19.45
C LEU A 416 32.50 7.79 19.11
N THR A 417 32.10 8.43 18.01
CA THR A 417 32.65 9.72 17.58
C THR A 417 31.63 10.84 17.86
N PRO A 418 31.92 11.75 18.81
CA PRO A 418 31.08 12.91 19.07
C PRO A 418 30.88 13.79 17.84
N TYR A 419 29.68 14.36 17.69
CA TYR A 419 29.36 15.22 16.56
C TYR A 419 30.07 16.57 16.63
N THR A 420 30.89 16.85 15.62
CA THR A 420 31.68 18.09 15.48
C THR A 420 31.32 18.91 14.24
N GLY A 421 30.14 18.66 13.65
CA GLY A 421 29.74 19.33 12.40
C GLY A 421 29.58 20.85 12.54
N MET A 422 29.71 21.58 11.44
CA MET A 422 29.68 23.05 11.44
C MET A 422 28.28 23.65 11.54
N GLU A 423 27.22 22.85 11.41
CA GLU A 423 25.82 23.29 11.28
C GLU A 423 25.07 23.39 12.62
N ARG A 424 25.82 23.48 13.72
CA ARG A 424 25.31 23.36 15.09
C ARG A 424 24.41 24.54 15.48
N ASP A 425 24.75 25.75 15.01
CA ASP A 425 23.98 26.97 15.20
C ASP A 425 22.59 26.91 14.54
N LYS A 426 22.44 26.17 13.43
CA LYS A 426 21.16 26.04 12.71
C LYS A 426 20.06 25.32 13.50
N PHE A 427 20.40 24.63 14.58
CA PHE A 427 19.41 24.02 15.48
C PHE A 427 18.56 25.05 16.25
N GLU A 428 19.02 26.29 16.37
CA GLU A 428 18.22 27.36 16.97
C GLU A 428 16.91 27.60 16.21
N VAL A 429 16.92 27.43 14.89
CA VAL A 429 15.70 27.53 14.05
C VAL A 429 14.66 26.49 14.46
N LEU A 430 15.10 25.28 14.80
CA LEU A 430 14.22 24.19 15.22
C LEU A 430 13.63 24.47 16.61
N THR A 431 14.45 24.90 17.56
CA THR A 431 14.02 25.19 18.95
C THR A 431 13.12 26.41 19.06
N SER A 432 13.29 27.41 18.18
CA SER A 432 12.42 28.61 18.11
C SER A 432 10.94 28.29 17.88
N LYS A 433 10.63 27.10 17.33
CA LYS A 433 9.26 26.59 17.14
C LYS A 433 8.63 25.99 18.41
N LYS A 434 9.25 26.21 19.59
CA LYS A 434 8.84 25.64 20.90
C LYS A 434 8.85 24.11 20.93
N ARG A 435 9.69 23.48 20.10
CA ARG A 435 9.91 22.04 20.09
C ARG A 435 11.30 21.79 20.69
N PRO A 436 11.41 21.16 21.88
CA PRO A 436 12.71 20.90 22.46
C PRO A 436 13.50 19.93 21.57
N THR A 437 14.82 20.14 21.48
CA THR A 437 15.74 19.21 20.82
C THR A 437 16.49 18.43 21.88
N TRP A 438 16.49 17.11 21.75
CA TRP A 438 17.22 16.20 22.64
C TRP A 438 18.32 15.52 21.84
N ASP A 439 19.49 15.38 22.48
CA ASP A 439 20.40 14.31 22.11
C ASP A 439 19.88 13.03 22.73
N PHE A 440 19.54 12.07 21.89
CA PHE A 440 18.93 10.80 22.27
C PHE A 440 19.97 9.68 22.38
N GLN A 441 21.19 9.88 21.86
CA GLN A 441 22.23 8.88 21.88
C GLN A 441 23.61 9.53 21.74
N TYR A 442 24.32 9.61 22.87
CA TYR A 442 25.72 9.95 22.94
C TYR A 442 26.58 8.78 23.44
N ALA A 443 27.73 8.57 22.81
CA ALA A 443 28.81 7.73 23.29
C ALA A 443 30.17 8.22 22.76
N ASP A 444 31.22 7.96 23.53
CA ASP A 444 32.62 8.25 23.20
C ASP A 444 33.57 7.20 23.83
N GLU A 445 34.85 7.21 23.46
CA GLU A 445 35.87 6.28 23.96
C GLU A 445 36.59 6.76 25.25
N ASP A 446 36.36 8.00 25.68
CA ASP A 446 37.00 8.64 26.82
C ASP A 446 36.30 8.27 28.15
N THR A 447 36.85 7.24 28.78
CA THR A 447 36.46 6.76 30.12
C THR A 447 36.65 7.77 31.26
N THR A 448 37.28 8.94 31.04
CA THR A 448 37.40 9.97 32.08
C THR A 448 36.13 10.81 32.24
N GLY A 449 35.24 10.77 31.24
CA GLY A 449 34.03 11.59 31.18
C GLY A 449 34.29 13.06 30.83
N LEU A 450 35.54 13.48 30.60
CA LEU A 450 35.86 14.86 30.20
C LEU A 450 35.29 15.18 28.83
N THR A 451 35.47 14.28 27.86
CA THR A 451 34.92 14.45 26.51
C THR A 451 33.39 14.56 26.55
N MET A 452 32.71 13.70 27.32
CA MET A 452 31.28 13.81 27.55
C MET A 452 30.88 15.16 28.15
N ALA A 453 31.57 15.61 29.20
CA ALA A 453 31.27 16.89 29.85
C ALA A 453 31.44 18.08 28.89
N GLU A 454 32.50 18.09 28.09
CA GLU A 454 32.73 19.11 27.06
C GLU A 454 31.62 19.10 26.00
N ASN A 455 31.21 17.92 25.54
CA ASN A 455 30.15 17.79 24.55
C ASN A 455 28.78 18.21 25.10
N ILE A 456 28.43 17.87 26.34
CA ILE A 456 27.20 18.35 26.99
C ILE A 456 27.16 19.88 26.98
N VAL A 457 28.25 20.53 27.42
CA VAL A 457 28.34 21.99 27.46
C VAL A 457 28.24 22.57 26.05
N ARG A 458 28.93 21.97 25.07
CA ARG A 458 28.93 22.43 23.69
C ARG A 458 27.56 22.27 23.03
N ASP A 459 26.90 21.14 23.21
CA ASP A 459 25.59 20.84 22.61
C ASP A 459 24.47 21.70 23.20
N ILE A 460 24.48 21.94 24.51
CA ILE A 460 23.55 22.87 25.14
C ILE A 460 23.78 24.31 24.62
N ASN A 461 25.03 24.76 24.51
CA ASN A 461 25.30 26.15 24.14
C ASN A 461 25.14 26.43 22.64
N GLU A 462 25.58 25.52 21.78
CA GLU A 462 25.62 25.73 20.33
C GLU A 462 24.36 25.21 19.64
N MET A 463 23.85 24.04 20.05
CA MET A 463 22.66 23.42 19.44
C MET A 463 21.37 23.68 20.23
N LYS A 464 21.46 24.35 21.38
CA LYS A 464 20.31 24.65 22.27
C LYS A 464 19.57 23.40 22.72
N LEU A 465 20.30 22.31 22.97
CA LEU A 465 19.69 21.08 23.46
C LEU A 465 19.01 21.27 24.81
N ALA A 466 17.82 20.68 24.95
CA ALA A 466 17.03 20.70 26.17
C ALA A 466 17.30 19.46 27.06
N ALA A 467 17.84 18.39 26.49
CA ALA A 467 18.24 17.19 27.21
C ALA A 467 19.36 16.46 26.45
N PHE A 468 20.12 15.67 27.19
CA PHE A 468 21.23 14.87 26.69
C PHE A 468 21.14 13.46 27.27
N VAL A 469 21.06 12.46 26.40
CA VAL A 469 20.92 11.04 26.77
C VAL A 469 22.20 10.32 26.41
N CYS A 470 22.93 9.86 27.42
CA CYS A 470 24.12 9.04 27.25
C CYS A 470 23.72 7.56 27.13
N ARG A 471 24.25 6.87 26.12
CA ARG A 471 24.12 5.41 26.00
C ARG A 471 25.14 4.76 26.92
N GLN A 472 24.68 4.16 28.01
CA GLN A 472 25.56 3.41 28.89
C GLN A 472 26.00 2.10 28.21
N TRP A 473 27.26 2.03 27.77
CA TRP A 473 27.83 0.81 27.20
C TRP A 473 28.07 -0.22 28.32
N GLY A 474 27.19 -1.23 28.43
CA GLY A 474 27.30 -2.32 29.40
C GLY A 474 28.29 -3.41 28.98
N GLY A 475 29.51 -3.04 28.61
CA GLY A 475 30.53 -3.96 28.12
C GLY A 475 31.74 -3.95 29.04
N GLY A 476 31.90 -5.02 29.82
CA GLY A 476 33.18 -5.55 30.33
C GLY A 476 34.19 -4.57 30.94
N ASP A 477 34.31 -4.64 32.27
CA ASP A 477 35.47 -4.35 33.12
C ASP A 477 35.85 -2.93 33.54
N HIS A 478 35.38 -1.84 32.94
CA HIS A 478 35.73 -0.51 33.48
C HIS A 478 34.53 0.43 33.55
N ALA A 479 33.77 0.30 34.65
CA ALA A 479 32.83 1.33 35.11
C ALA A 479 33.59 2.39 35.92
N ILE A 480 33.64 3.62 35.40
CA ILE A 480 33.45 4.88 36.17
C ILE A 480 32.61 5.81 35.31
#